data_AF-A0A355S6S0-F1
#
_entry.id   AF-A0A355S6S0-F1
#
_cell.length_a   1.000
_cell.length_b   1.000
_cell.length_c   1.000
_cell.angle_alpha   90.00
_cell.angle_beta   90.00
_cell.angle_gamma   90.00
#
_symmetry.space_group_name_H-M   'P 1'
#
loop_
_entity.id
_entity.type
_entity.pdbx_description
1 polymer ?
#
loop_
_entity_poly.entity_id
_entity_poly.type
_entity_poly.pdbx_seq_one_letter_code
_entity_poly.pdbx_strand_id
1 'polypeptide(L)'
;MHPDANSITGALSNEVWELPPKLDGFVDFFEKLPFCWIQVVNVEMAYTWLSRSPMVLSHESGLSFPELGLTLSDFEIGSVMVWRHPVHAGMVRVSLTSSRRNEQVLVDAPAWAEEAISELSRNVLRVHALGDIADGIERKSRKLCDCCSKQRRKTQLEGESHPLYHLLSVASSSEKGLRIDIEGELFSFSTRFYPLNHDQEDGKMTLGASRSSLTLDLSEFFRAVAQIDTVEEARCSVIDCYHSYGDLLLSVSQEGADLYELWSSMAKRAGSGG
;
A
#
# COMPACT_ATOMS: atom_id res chain seq x y z
N MET A 1 38.20 -8.70 13.93
CA MET A 1 38.41 -8.82 12.47
C MET A 1 37.05 -8.63 11.84
N HIS A 2 36.80 -7.42 11.32
CA HIS A 2 35.62 -7.17 10.50
C HIS A 2 35.77 -7.97 9.21
N PRO A 3 34.74 -8.69 8.76
CA PRO A 3 34.82 -9.36 7.47
C PRO A 3 35.09 -8.29 6.40
N ASP A 4 36.13 -8.51 5.60
CA ASP A 4 36.44 -7.68 4.45
C ASP A 4 35.20 -7.57 3.56
N ALA A 5 34.94 -6.33 3.12
CA ALA A 5 33.86 -5.95 2.22
C ALA A 5 34.00 -6.62 0.85
N ASN A 6 33.64 -7.90 0.76
CA ASN A 6 32.89 -8.35 -0.40
C ASN A 6 31.64 -7.48 -0.42
N SER A 7 31.53 -6.57 -1.41
CA SER A 7 30.48 -5.54 -1.49
C SER A 7 29.15 -6.09 -0.99
N ILE A 8 28.46 -5.34 -0.11
CA ILE A 8 27.15 -5.67 0.43
C ILE A 8 26.18 -6.18 -0.67
N THR A 9 26.30 -5.61 -1.87
CA THR A 9 25.55 -6.05 -3.06
C THR A 9 25.91 -7.45 -3.55
N GLY A 10 27.17 -7.86 -3.44
CA GLY A 10 27.64 -9.22 -3.68
C GLY A 10 27.08 -10.23 -2.68
N ALA A 11 27.05 -9.88 -1.39
CA ALA A 11 26.46 -10.73 -0.35
C ALA A 11 24.95 -10.95 -0.59
N LEU A 12 24.18 -9.86 -0.77
CA LEU A 12 22.73 -9.90 -1.04
C LEU A 12 22.34 -10.57 -2.37
N SER A 13 23.30 -10.96 -3.21
CA SER A 13 23.01 -11.67 -4.46
C SER A 13 22.57 -13.12 -4.23
N ASN A 14 23.01 -13.75 -3.14
CA ASN A 14 22.66 -15.14 -2.79
C ASN A 14 22.11 -15.28 -1.37
N GLU A 15 22.01 -14.17 -0.63
CA GLU A 15 21.64 -14.14 0.77
C GLU A 15 20.38 -13.29 0.99
N VAL A 16 19.62 -13.67 2.01
CA VAL A 16 18.58 -12.85 2.62
C VAL A 16 19.00 -12.56 4.05
N TRP A 17 19.02 -11.28 4.42
CA TRP A 17 19.34 -10.86 5.78
C TRP A 17 18.05 -10.69 6.57
N GLU A 18 18.00 -11.31 7.74
CA GLU A 18 16.94 -11.13 8.73
C GLU A 18 17.40 -10.09 9.76
N LEU A 19 16.61 -9.03 9.92
CA LEU A 19 16.82 -7.99 10.92
C LEU A 19 15.84 -8.19 12.09
N PRO A 20 16.07 -7.56 13.26
CA PRO A 20 15.10 -7.54 14.35
C PRO A 20 13.75 -7.01 13.88
N PRO A 21 12.62 -7.56 14.37
CA PRO A 21 11.28 -7.10 14.03
C PRO A 21 10.93 -5.80 14.78
N LYS A 22 11.71 -4.74 14.52
CA LYS A 22 11.58 -3.40 15.09
C LYS A 22 12.22 -2.38 14.14
N LEU A 23 11.84 -1.12 14.23
CA LEU A 23 12.28 -0.07 13.31
C LEU A 23 13.54 0.68 13.77
N ASP A 24 14.25 0.16 14.79
CA ASP A 24 15.52 0.71 15.26
C ASP A 24 16.53 0.87 14.10
N GLY A 25 17.05 2.08 13.91
CA GLY A 25 18.04 2.39 12.87
C GLY A 25 17.47 2.62 11.47
N PHE A 26 16.15 2.50 11.27
CA PHE A 26 15.55 2.79 9.97
C PHE A 26 15.57 4.29 9.63
N VAL A 27 15.52 5.18 10.63
CA VAL A 27 15.68 6.63 10.41
C VAL A 27 17.03 6.91 9.74
N ASP A 28 18.12 6.38 10.31
CA ASP A 28 19.48 6.50 9.76
C ASP A 28 19.64 5.90 8.37
N PHE A 29 18.87 4.83 8.07
CA PHE A 29 18.80 4.24 6.74
C PHE A 29 18.14 5.21 5.74
N PHE A 30 16.95 5.73 6.06
CA PHE A 30 16.21 6.62 5.17
C PHE A 30 16.92 7.96 4.95
N GLU A 31 17.52 8.57 5.98
CA GLU A 31 18.26 9.83 5.86
C GLU A 31 19.44 9.76 4.86
N LYS A 32 20.01 8.56 4.68
CA LYS A 32 21.12 8.31 3.76
C LYS A 32 20.67 7.92 2.36
N LEU A 33 19.36 7.82 2.11
CA LEU A 33 18.84 7.44 0.79
C LEU A 33 18.60 8.66 -0.11
N PRO A 34 19.08 8.62 -1.35
CA PRO A 34 18.78 9.67 -2.33
C PRO A 34 17.33 9.58 -2.84
N PHE A 35 16.79 8.37 -2.91
CA PHE A 35 15.41 8.05 -3.27
C PHE A 35 15.10 6.61 -2.88
N CYS A 36 13.82 6.27 -2.80
CA CYS A 36 13.35 4.89 -2.69
C CYS A 36 11.92 4.76 -3.25
N TRP A 37 11.52 3.56 -3.63
CA TRP A 37 10.11 3.23 -3.77
C TRP A 37 9.61 2.63 -2.48
N ILE A 38 8.51 3.15 -1.97
CA ILE A 38 7.79 2.59 -0.85
C ILE A 38 6.51 1.99 -1.44
N GLN A 39 6.27 0.73 -1.14
CA GLN A 39 5.05 0.03 -1.50
C GLN A 39 4.42 -0.55 -0.25
N VAL A 40 3.18 -0.17 0.02
CA VAL A 40 2.35 -0.81 1.05
C VAL A 40 1.35 -1.74 0.37
N VAL A 41 1.17 -2.93 0.93
CA VAL A 41 0.36 -4.00 0.35
C VAL A 41 -0.44 -4.69 1.45
N ASN A 42 -1.72 -4.91 1.18
CA ASN A 42 -2.54 -5.87 1.92
C ASN A 42 -3.29 -6.78 0.92
N VAL A 43 -4.34 -7.45 1.36
CA VAL A 43 -5.08 -8.39 0.49
C VAL A 43 -5.88 -7.64 -0.58
N GLU A 44 -6.39 -6.47 -0.25
CA GLU A 44 -7.37 -5.71 -1.04
C GLU A 44 -6.72 -4.63 -1.91
N MET A 45 -5.52 -4.20 -1.56
CA MET A 45 -4.88 -3.07 -2.23
C MET A 45 -3.35 -3.11 -2.20
N ALA A 46 -2.79 -2.31 -3.10
CA ALA A 46 -1.39 -1.92 -3.06
C ALA A 46 -1.27 -0.44 -3.40
N TYR A 47 -0.46 0.29 -2.65
CA TYR A 47 -0.09 1.66 -2.95
C TYR A 47 1.42 1.77 -3.06
N THR A 48 1.91 2.23 -4.20
CA THR A 48 3.34 2.41 -4.48
C THR A 48 3.61 3.89 -4.67
N TRP A 49 4.73 4.38 -4.13
CA TRP A 49 5.16 5.75 -4.27
C TRP A 49 6.67 5.88 -4.32
N LEU A 50 7.16 6.80 -5.16
CA LEU A 50 8.57 7.15 -5.28
C LEU A 50 8.90 8.36 -4.38
N SER A 51 9.69 8.14 -3.34
CA SER A 51 10.32 9.20 -2.55
C SER A 51 11.59 9.71 -3.20
N ARG A 52 11.79 11.03 -3.21
CA ARG A 52 13.11 11.64 -3.51
C ARG A 52 13.55 12.30 -2.22
N SER A 53 14.61 11.78 -1.59
CA SER A 53 15.04 12.15 -0.25
C SER A 53 13.99 11.86 0.84
N PRO A 54 13.71 10.58 1.14
CA PRO A 54 12.68 10.20 2.11
C PRO A 54 12.95 10.83 3.48
N MET A 55 11.97 11.59 3.97
CA MET A 55 12.02 12.15 5.32
C MET A 55 11.17 11.30 6.25
N VAL A 56 11.82 10.75 7.27
CA VAL A 56 11.18 9.84 8.23
C VAL A 56 11.39 10.37 9.64
N LEU A 57 10.31 10.38 10.42
CA LEU A 57 10.32 10.77 11.82
C LEU A 57 10.08 9.54 12.69
N SER A 58 10.86 9.40 13.76
CA SER A 58 10.50 8.47 14.83
C SER A 58 9.24 8.98 15.51
N HIS A 59 8.24 8.11 15.66
CA HIS A 59 6.95 8.46 16.25
C HIS A 59 6.56 7.39 17.26
N GLU A 60 6.74 7.69 18.55
CA GLU A 60 6.45 6.82 19.71
C GLU A 60 6.90 5.35 19.54
N SER A 61 6.08 4.55 18.85
CA SER A 61 6.23 3.12 18.61
C SER A 61 6.15 2.80 17.11
N GLY A 62 6.89 3.57 16.30
CA GLY A 62 6.72 3.54 14.85
C GLY A 62 7.61 4.50 14.08
N LEU A 63 7.41 4.51 12.76
CA LEU A 63 7.97 5.49 11.83
C LEU A 63 6.84 6.24 11.13
N SER A 64 7.00 7.55 10.97
CA SER A 64 6.11 8.37 10.17
C SER A 64 6.84 8.93 8.96
N PHE A 65 6.17 8.89 7.80
CA PHE A 65 6.57 9.47 6.52
C PHE A 65 5.61 10.63 6.24
N PRO A 66 5.91 11.86 6.69
CA PRO A 66 4.96 12.97 6.62
C PRO A 66 4.55 13.32 5.18
N GLU A 67 5.48 13.18 4.24
CA GLU A 67 5.26 13.40 2.80
C GLU A 67 4.20 12.46 2.20
N LEU A 68 4.00 11.29 2.80
CA LEU A 68 3.02 10.30 2.40
C LEU A 68 1.77 10.33 3.27
N GLY A 69 1.83 10.99 4.42
CA GLY A 69 0.89 10.77 5.52
C GLY A 69 0.85 9.31 5.96
N LEU A 70 1.95 8.56 5.80
CA LEU A 70 2.07 7.13 6.13
C LEU A 70 2.70 6.97 7.52
N THR A 71 2.14 6.09 8.33
CA THR A 71 2.67 5.69 9.64
C THR A 71 2.80 4.17 9.67
N LEU A 72 3.94 3.70 10.17
CA LEU A 72 4.25 2.29 10.40
C LEU A 72 4.29 2.00 11.89
N SER A 73 3.67 0.90 12.31
CA SER A 73 3.64 0.45 13.72
C SER A 73 4.71 -0.60 13.97
N ASP A 74 5.60 -0.37 14.95
CA ASP A 74 6.61 -1.35 15.38
C ASP A 74 5.97 -2.59 16.02
N PHE A 75 4.83 -2.42 16.70
CA PHE A 75 4.18 -3.49 17.46
C PHE A 75 3.67 -4.62 16.58
N GLU A 76 3.36 -4.31 15.33
CA GLU A 76 2.72 -5.24 14.40
C GLU A 76 3.73 -5.90 13.46
N ILE A 77 5.02 -5.52 13.52
CA ILE A 77 6.07 -6.12 12.70
C ILE A 77 6.36 -7.55 13.17
N GLY A 78 6.13 -8.51 12.29
CA GLY A 78 6.48 -9.92 12.52
C GLY A 78 7.87 -10.27 12.02
N SER A 79 8.31 -9.67 10.91
CA SER A 79 9.62 -9.93 10.31
C SER A 79 10.11 -8.76 9.48
N VAL A 80 11.43 -8.56 9.50
CA VAL A 80 12.13 -7.61 8.64
C VAL A 80 13.21 -8.36 7.85
N MET A 81 13.13 -8.28 6.53
CA MET A 81 13.99 -9.03 5.62
C MET A 81 14.61 -8.09 4.58
N VAL A 82 15.89 -8.30 4.25
CA VAL A 82 16.63 -7.52 3.26
C VAL A 82 17.27 -8.43 2.23
N TRP A 83 17.03 -8.18 0.95
CA TRP A 83 17.60 -8.95 -0.15
C TRP A 83 17.73 -8.12 -1.41
N ARG A 84 18.40 -8.64 -2.43
CA ARG A 84 18.46 -7.99 -3.74
C ARG A 84 17.12 -8.10 -4.45
N HIS A 85 16.62 -7.00 -5.00
CA HIS A 85 15.33 -7.01 -5.68
C HIS A 85 15.33 -8.07 -6.82
N PRO A 86 14.29 -8.93 -6.92
CA PRO A 86 14.31 -10.11 -7.80
C PRO A 86 14.39 -9.76 -9.30
N VAL A 87 13.77 -8.65 -9.71
CA VAL A 87 13.79 -8.18 -11.12
C VAL A 87 14.85 -7.10 -11.36
N HIS A 88 14.98 -6.11 -10.47
CA HIS A 88 15.87 -4.97 -10.62
C HIS A 88 17.17 -5.16 -9.85
N ALA A 89 18.19 -5.75 -10.47
CA ALA A 89 19.48 -6.01 -9.84
C ALA A 89 20.17 -4.76 -9.26
N GLY A 90 19.82 -3.55 -9.70
CA GLY A 90 20.32 -2.29 -9.15
C GLY A 90 19.64 -1.84 -7.85
N MET A 91 18.71 -2.64 -7.31
CA MET A 91 17.94 -2.31 -6.11
C MET A 91 18.11 -3.37 -5.02
N VAL A 92 18.08 -2.91 -3.77
CA VAL A 92 17.92 -3.72 -2.57
C VAL A 92 16.50 -3.50 -2.06
N ARG A 93 15.82 -4.60 -1.72
CA ARG A 93 14.48 -4.60 -1.15
C ARG A 93 14.58 -4.85 0.35
N VAL A 94 13.95 -3.98 1.12
CA VAL A 94 13.63 -4.19 2.52
C VAL A 94 12.15 -4.50 2.62
N SER A 95 11.78 -5.58 3.31
CA SER A 95 10.40 -6.01 3.51
C SER A 95 10.11 -6.06 5.00
N LEU A 96 9.03 -5.39 5.37
CA LEU A 96 8.45 -5.43 6.69
C LEU A 96 7.10 -6.13 6.55
N THR A 97 6.96 -7.29 7.17
CA THR A 97 5.73 -8.09 7.10
C THR A 97 5.07 -8.14 8.46
N SER A 98 3.76 -7.97 8.51
CA SER A 98 3.02 -7.99 9.77
C SER A 98 3.10 -9.36 10.46
N SER A 99 2.91 -9.39 11.78
CA SER A 99 2.88 -10.63 12.58
C SER A 99 1.80 -11.61 12.11
N ARG A 100 0.69 -11.09 11.55
CA ARG A 100 -0.38 -11.89 10.95
C ARG A 100 -0.16 -12.22 9.48
N ARG A 101 0.90 -11.69 8.88
CA ARG A 101 1.26 -11.82 7.46
C ARG A 101 0.15 -11.42 6.50
N ASN A 102 -0.69 -10.48 6.88
CA ASN A 102 -1.77 -9.95 6.03
C ASN A 102 -1.41 -8.59 5.40
N GLU A 103 -0.36 -7.94 5.91
CA GLU A 103 0.10 -6.62 5.49
C GLU A 103 1.61 -6.65 5.32
N GLN A 104 2.10 -5.87 4.36
CA GLN A 104 3.51 -5.77 4.05
C GLN A 104 3.86 -4.37 3.56
N VAL A 105 5.04 -3.91 3.97
CA VAL A 105 5.66 -2.69 3.46
C VAL A 105 6.99 -3.08 2.82
N LEU A 106 7.17 -2.69 1.56
CA LEU A 106 8.36 -2.92 0.78
C LEU A 106 9.04 -1.58 0.52
N VAL A 107 10.35 -1.54 0.71
CA VAL A 107 11.19 -0.38 0.41
C VAL A 107 12.27 -0.82 -0.56
N ASP A 108 12.20 -0.32 -1.78
CA ASP A 108 13.21 -0.56 -2.80
C ASP A 108 14.17 0.62 -2.87
N ALA A 109 15.40 0.38 -2.42
CA ALA A 109 16.47 1.35 -2.34
C ALA A 109 17.58 1.06 -3.36
N PRO A 110 18.29 2.07 -3.89
CA PRO A 110 19.39 1.86 -4.80
C PRO A 110 20.53 1.07 -4.13
N ALA A 111 20.98 0.02 -4.80
CA ALA A 111 22.02 -0.87 -4.28
C ALA A 111 23.39 -0.18 -4.09
N TRP A 112 23.61 0.95 -4.79
CA TRP A 112 24.82 1.76 -4.68
C TRP A 112 24.79 2.75 -3.51
N ALA A 113 23.67 2.90 -2.80
CA ALA A 113 23.60 3.69 -1.57
C ALA A 113 24.24 2.91 -0.40
N GLU A 114 25.53 2.62 -0.52
CA GLU A 114 26.26 1.70 0.38
C GLU A 114 26.21 2.15 1.83
N GLU A 115 26.24 3.46 2.10
CA GLU A 115 26.15 4.00 3.46
C GLU A 115 24.79 3.68 4.10
N ALA A 116 23.69 3.80 3.35
CA ALA A 116 22.36 3.45 3.84
C ALA A 116 22.27 1.95 4.13
N ILE A 117 22.68 1.10 3.18
CA ILE A 117 22.59 -0.36 3.36
C ILE A 117 23.55 -0.83 4.48
N SER A 118 24.66 -0.13 4.69
CA SER A 118 25.56 -0.39 5.82
C SER A 118 24.87 -0.22 7.17
N GLU A 119 23.92 0.71 7.32
CA GLU A 119 23.15 0.86 8.56
C GLU A 119 22.31 -0.38 8.86
N LEU A 120 21.70 -0.98 7.83
CA LEU A 120 20.95 -2.22 7.98
C LEU A 120 21.88 -3.39 8.32
N SER A 121 23.06 -3.46 7.70
CA SER A 121 24.01 -4.56 7.90
C SER A 121 24.52 -4.71 9.33
N ARG A 122 24.52 -3.61 10.11
CA ARG A 122 24.96 -3.59 11.52
C ARG A 122 24.02 -4.37 12.44
N ASN A 123 22.77 -4.55 12.02
CA ASN A 123 21.71 -5.14 12.84
C ASN A 123 21.30 -6.54 12.35
N VAL A 124 22.07 -7.19 11.47
CA VAL A 124 21.71 -8.52 10.95
C VAL A 124 21.70 -9.56 12.08
N LEU A 125 20.53 -10.17 12.31
CA LEU A 125 20.35 -11.26 13.28
C LEU A 125 20.75 -12.60 12.68
N ARG A 126 20.32 -12.87 11.44
CA ARG A 126 20.54 -14.12 10.72
C ARG A 126 20.69 -13.89 9.24
N VAL A 127 21.42 -14.78 8.59
CA VAL A 127 21.59 -14.82 7.14
C VAL A 127 21.02 -16.15 6.64
N HIS A 128 20.17 -16.08 5.64
CA HIS A 128 19.54 -17.23 4.99
C HIS A 128 20.02 -17.33 3.54
N ALA A 129 19.99 -18.53 2.96
CA ALA A 129 20.18 -18.66 1.53
C ALA A 129 18.94 -18.14 0.78
N LEU A 130 19.14 -17.57 -0.40
CA LEU A 130 18.05 -17.11 -1.25
C LEU A 130 17.10 -18.28 -1.59
N GLY A 131 15.82 -18.12 -1.25
CA GLY A 131 14.77 -19.13 -1.50
C GLY A 131 14.34 -19.94 -0.28
N ASP A 132 15.04 -19.84 0.85
CA ASP A 132 14.71 -20.59 2.07
C ASP A 132 13.56 -19.96 2.89
N ILE A 133 13.16 -18.72 2.61
CA ILE A 133 12.16 -17.98 3.37
C ILE A 133 10.88 -17.80 2.54
N ALA A 134 9.74 -18.12 3.16
CA ALA A 134 8.44 -17.71 2.67
C ALA A 134 8.26 -16.19 2.87
N ASP A 135 8.67 -15.38 1.89
CA ASP A 135 8.42 -13.94 1.90
C ASP A 135 6.99 -13.61 1.46
N GLY A 136 6.49 -12.45 1.89
CA GLY A 136 5.21 -11.89 1.48
C GLY A 136 4.03 -12.18 2.41
N ILE A 137 2.91 -11.56 2.04
CA ILE A 137 1.62 -11.72 2.71
C ILE A 137 0.97 -13.08 2.38
N GLU A 138 0.39 -13.71 3.39
CA GLU A 138 -0.54 -14.81 3.25
C GLU A 138 -1.89 -14.28 2.78
N ARG A 139 -2.19 -14.43 1.49
CA ARG A 139 -3.51 -14.11 0.94
C ARG A 139 -4.56 -15.13 1.40
N LYS A 140 -5.04 -14.97 2.63
CA LYS A 140 -6.18 -15.72 3.15
C LYS A 140 -7.46 -15.05 2.70
N SER A 141 -8.05 -15.57 1.62
CA SER A 141 -9.37 -15.12 1.19
C SER A 141 -10.37 -15.34 2.31
N ARG A 142 -11.13 -14.28 2.66
CA ARG A 142 -12.22 -14.39 3.63
C ARG A 142 -13.22 -15.46 3.18
N LYS A 143 -13.76 -16.22 4.14
CA LYS A 143 -14.86 -17.15 3.89
C LYS A 143 -16.10 -16.33 3.49
N LEU A 144 -16.76 -16.71 2.42
CA LEU A 144 -17.92 -15.97 1.90
C LEU A 144 -19.18 -16.83 1.93
N CYS A 145 -20.35 -16.20 2.10
CA CYS A 145 -21.60 -16.82 1.69
C CYS A 145 -21.62 -17.04 0.17
N ASP A 146 -22.50 -17.93 -0.30
CA ASP A 146 -22.69 -18.16 -1.75
C ASP A 146 -23.03 -16.87 -2.50
N CYS A 147 -23.81 -15.98 -1.87
CA CYS A 147 -24.13 -14.64 -2.39
C CYS A 147 -22.87 -13.82 -2.70
N CYS A 148 -22.03 -13.62 -1.69
CA CYS A 148 -20.80 -12.84 -1.78
C CYS A 148 -19.79 -13.53 -2.72
N SER A 149 -19.73 -14.87 -2.71
CA SER A 149 -18.84 -15.61 -3.61
C SER A 149 -19.20 -15.39 -5.08
N LYS A 150 -20.49 -15.40 -5.43
CA LYS A 150 -20.97 -15.06 -6.77
C LYS A 150 -20.68 -13.61 -7.14
N GLN A 151 -20.90 -12.67 -6.22
CA GLN A 151 -20.57 -11.26 -6.44
C GLN A 151 -19.08 -11.05 -6.70
N ARG A 152 -18.19 -11.63 -5.86
CA ARG A 152 -16.74 -11.58 -6.04
C ARG A 152 -16.33 -12.08 -7.42
N ARG A 153 -16.82 -13.26 -7.83
CA ARG A 153 -16.54 -13.83 -9.16
C ARG A 153 -17.05 -12.96 -10.30
N LYS A 154 -18.23 -12.35 -10.14
CA LYS A 154 -18.77 -11.41 -11.13
C LYS A 154 -17.84 -10.20 -11.25
N THR A 155 -17.44 -9.57 -10.15
CA THR A 155 -16.54 -8.41 -10.17
C THR A 155 -15.17 -8.74 -10.74
N GLN A 156 -14.65 -9.96 -10.52
CA GLN A 156 -13.38 -10.41 -11.12
C GLN A 156 -13.45 -10.49 -12.65
N LEU A 157 -14.61 -10.84 -13.20
CA LEU A 157 -14.82 -10.92 -14.65
C LEU A 157 -15.25 -9.58 -15.26
N GLU A 158 -16.02 -8.79 -14.51
CA GLU A 158 -16.69 -7.57 -14.96
C GLU A 158 -16.39 -6.41 -14.00
N GLY A 159 -15.10 -6.12 -13.77
CA GLY A 159 -14.67 -5.11 -12.80
C GLY A 159 -15.25 -3.73 -13.06
N GLU A 160 -15.41 -3.37 -14.33
CA GLU A 160 -15.99 -2.09 -14.76
C GLU A 160 -17.46 -1.91 -14.33
N SER A 161 -18.18 -3.00 -14.06
CA SER A 161 -19.57 -2.94 -13.58
C SER A 161 -19.68 -2.51 -12.11
N HIS A 162 -18.57 -2.49 -11.38
CA HIS A 162 -18.55 -2.14 -9.97
C HIS A 162 -18.73 -0.62 -9.77
N PRO A 163 -19.63 -0.15 -8.90
CA PRO A 163 -19.86 1.30 -8.71
C PRO A 163 -18.61 2.10 -8.37
N LEU A 164 -17.69 1.50 -7.59
CA LEU A 164 -16.43 2.15 -7.22
C LEU A 164 -15.53 2.40 -8.44
N TYR A 165 -15.56 1.53 -9.45
CA TYR A 165 -14.81 1.75 -10.70
C TYR A 165 -15.23 3.07 -11.35
N HIS A 166 -16.53 3.29 -11.52
CA HIS A 166 -17.04 4.50 -12.14
C HIS A 166 -16.73 5.76 -11.33
N LEU A 167 -16.86 5.71 -10.01
CA LEU A 167 -16.53 6.84 -9.13
C LEU A 167 -15.05 7.22 -9.26
N LEU A 168 -14.16 6.24 -9.16
CA LEU A 168 -12.71 6.47 -9.22
C LEU A 168 -12.25 6.87 -10.62
N SER A 169 -12.90 6.34 -11.67
CA SER A 169 -12.63 6.73 -13.05
C SER A 169 -12.99 8.19 -13.30
N VAL A 170 -14.14 8.65 -12.81
CA VAL A 170 -14.52 10.07 -12.88
C VAL A 170 -13.59 10.93 -12.04
N ALA A 171 -13.25 10.48 -10.83
CA ALA A 171 -12.28 11.17 -9.99
C ALA A 171 -10.91 11.31 -10.64
N SER A 172 -10.46 10.32 -11.43
CA SER A 172 -9.20 10.37 -12.20
C SER A 172 -9.19 11.43 -13.30
N SER A 173 -10.35 11.91 -13.72
CA SER A 173 -10.48 12.98 -14.72
C SER A 173 -10.63 14.37 -14.07
N SER A 174 -10.63 14.45 -12.74
CA SER A 174 -10.82 15.69 -11.98
C SER A 174 -9.49 16.27 -11.51
N GLU A 175 -9.33 17.59 -11.62
CA GLU A 175 -8.15 18.30 -11.11
C GLU A 175 -8.11 18.37 -9.57
N LYS A 176 -9.23 18.07 -8.89
CA LYS A 176 -9.35 18.18 -7.43
C LYS A 176 -8.56 17.10 -6.67
N GLY A 177 -8.14 16.04 -7.37
CA GLY A 177 -7.51 14.88 -6.75
C GLY A 177 -8.46 14.10 -5.83
N LEU A 178 -7.91 13.10 -5.17
CA LEU A 178 -8.56 12.25 -4.20
C LEU A 178 -7.75 12.28 -2.92
N ARG A 179 -8.41 12.22 -1.78
CA ARG A 179 -7.79 11.82 -0.52
C ARG A 179 -8.14 10.37 -0.26
N ILE A 180 -7.13 9.58 0.06
CA ILE A 180 -7.20 8.15 0.31
C ILE A 180 -6.78 7.92 1.76
N ASP A 181 -7.70 7.41 2.57
CA ASP A 181 -7.49 7.13 3.98
C ASP A 181 -7.63 5.62 4.23
N ILE A 182 -6.57 5.01 4.77
CA ILE A 182 -6.50 3.58 5.12
C ILE A 182 -5.94 3.43 6.51
N GLU A 183 -6.60 2.58 7.29
CA GLU A 183 -6.20 2.19 8.63
C GLU A 183 -5.98 0.68 8.67
N GLY A 184 -4.72 0.29 8.82
CA GLY A 184 -4.28 -1.09 9.00
C GLY A 184 -3.55 -1.26 10.33
N GLU A 185 -3.11 -2.49 10.61
CA GLU A 185 -2.39 -2.81 11.85
C GLU A 185 -0.92 -2.39 11.74
N LEU A 186 -0.24 -2.82 10.68
CA LEU A 186 1.15 -2.51 10.38
C LEU A 186 1.32 -1.10 9.83
N PHE A 187 0.40 -0.66 8.96
CA PHE A 187 0.48 0.64 8.32
C PHE A 187 -0.87 1.35 8.27
N SER A 188 -0.85 2.66 8.42
CA SER A 188 -1.97 3.53 8.12
C SER A 188 -1.49 4.68 7.26
N PHE A 189 -2.31 5.15 6.33
CA PHE A 189 -1.98 6.36 5.61
C PHE A 189 -3.18 7.20 5.22
N SER A 190 -2.92 8.49 5.12
CA SER A 190 -3.85 9.52 4.68
C SER A 190 -3.12 10.36 3.63
N THR A 191 -3.41 10.15 2.35
CA THR A 191 -2.64 10.77 1.28
C THR A 191 -3.52 11.43 0.23
N ARG A 192 -3.04 12.55 -0.33
CA ARG A 192 -3.65 13.17 -1.50
C ARG A 192 -3.04 12.55 -2.75
N PHE A 193 -3.90 12.03 -3.60
CA PHE A 193 -3.58 11.28 -4.79
C PHE A 193 -4.23 11.94 -6.00
N TYR A 194 -3.44 12.22 -7.04
CA TYR A 194 -3.89 12.89 -8.26
C TYR A 194 -3.72 11.91 -9.42
N PRO A 195 -4.74 11.10 -9.73
CA PRO A 195 -4.64 10.13 -10.80
C PRO A 195 -4.55 10.85 -12.15
N LEU A 196 -3.74 10.31 -13.05
CA LEU A 196 -3.60 10.78 -14.45
C LEU A 196 -4.19 9.78 -15.44
N ASN A 197 -4.27 8.50 -15.05
CA ASN A 197 -4.86 7.44 -15.82
C ASN A 197 -5.46 6.39 -14.88
N HIS A 198 -6.26 5.51 -15.47
CA HIS A 198 -6.77 4.32 -14.82
C HIS A 198 -6.79 3.16 -15.82
N ASP A 199 -6.54 1.96 -15.32
CA ASP A 199 -6.64 0.71 -16.07
C ASP A 199 -7.39 -0.33 -15.21
N GLN A 200 -7.93 -1.36 -15.85
CA GLN A 200 -8.64 -2.44 -15.17
C GLN A 200 -8.28 -3.80 -15.76
N GLU A 201 -7.88 -4.73 -14.90
CA GLU A 201 -7.59 -6.12 -15.26
C GLU A 201 -8.00 -7.06 -14.11
N ASP A 202 -8.67 -8.17 -14.41
CA ASP A 202 -9.04 -9.23 -13.44
C ASP A 202 -9.74 -8.73 -12.15
N GLY A 203 -10.69 -7.78 -12.29
CA GLY A 203 -11.39 -7.15 -11.17
C GLY A 203 -10.54 -6.18 -10.34
N LYS A 204 -9.30 -5.92 -10.74
CA LYS A 204 -8.43 -4.94 -10.11
C LYS A 204 -8.42 -3.66 -10.93
N MET A 205 -8.58 -2.54 -10.25
CA MET A 205 -8.44 -1.21 -10.82
C MET A 205 -7.11 -0.63 -10.39
N THR A 206 -6.32 -0.16 -11.34
CA THR A 206 -5.08 0.56 -11.08
C THR A 206 -5.28 2.02 -11.47
N LEU A 207 -5.02 2.92 -10.54
CA LEU A 207 -4.94 4.35 -10.77
C LEU A 207 -3.46 4.73 -10.79
N GLY A 208 -2.99 5.30 -11.89
CA GLY A 208 -1.60 5.77 -12.02
C GLY A 208 -1.51 7.28 -11.86
N ALA A 209 -0.48 7.74 -11.17
CA ALA A 209 -0.08 9.12 -11.04
C ALA A 209 1.39 9.28 -11.45
N SER A 210 1.89 10.52 -11.49
CA SER A 210 3.27 10.80 -11.95
C SER A 210 4.35 10.03 -11.19
N ARG A 211 4.15 9.79 -9.88
CA ARG A 211 5.14 9.19 -8.98
C ARG A 211 4.55 8.14 -8.05
N SER A 212 3.30 7.75 -8.26
CA SER A 212 2.62 6.76 -7.44
C SER A 212 1.60 5.99 -8.25
N SER A 213 1.20 4.84 -7.72
CA SER A 213 0.10 4.05 -8.24
C SER A 213 -0.69 3.46 -7.07
N LEU A 214 -2.02 3.47 -7.21
CA LEU A 214 -2.94 2.82 -6.29
C LEU A 214 -3.64 1.68 -7.05
N THR A 215 -3.54 0.46 -6.56
CA THR A 215 -4.26 -0.69 -7.10
C THR A 215 -5.26 -1.18 -6.06
N LEU A 216 -6.50 -1.37 -6.48
CA LEU A 216 -7.61 -1.84 -5.66
C LEU A 216 -8.22 -3.10 -6.27
N ASP A 217 -8.37 -4.16 -5.48
CA ASP A 217 -9.13 -5.34 -5.86
C ASP A 217 -10.62 -5.08 -5.62
N LEU A 218 -11.34 -4.68 -6.66
CA LEU A 218 -12.76 -4.34 -6.59
C LEU A 218 -13.60 -5.51 -6.08
N SER A 219 -13.12 -6.75 -6.21
CA SER A 219 -13.84 -7.95 -5.80
C SER A 219 -13.85 -8.17 -4.27
N GLU A 220 -13.07 -7.40 -3.52
CA GLU A 220 -13.05 -7.40 -2.06
C GLU A 220 -13.94 -6.31 -1.43
N PHE A 221 -14.46 -5.37 -2.23
CA PHE A 221 -15.37 -4.33 -1.77
C PHE A 221 -16.83 -4.76 -2.02
N PHE A 222 -17.58 -4.96 -0.95
CA PHE A 222 -18.95 -5.49 -1.03
C PHE A 222 -20.01 -4.41 -0.82
N ARG A 223 -19.64 -3.35 -0.09
CA ARG A 223 -20.51 -2.24 0.22
C ARG A 223 -19.71 -0.95 0.16
N ALA A 224 -20.33 0.09 -0.37
CA ALA A 224 -19.85 1.45 -0.21
C ALA A 224 -20.98 2.35 0.28
N VAL A 225 -20.63 3.35 1.07
CA VAL A 225 -21.55 4.35 1.61
C VAL A 225 -20.99 5.72 1.26
N ALA A 226 -21.77 6.51 0.53
CA ALA A 226 -21.40 7.87 0.20
C ALA A 226 -22.14 8.87 1.09
N GLN A 227 -21.43 9.91 1.53
CA GLN A 227 -21.97 11.02 2.31
C GLN A 227 -21.27 12.33 1.95
N ILE A 228 -21.84 13.44 2.42
CA ILE A 228 -21.19 14.75 2.40
C ILE A 228 -20.74 15.02 3.83
N ASP A 229 -19.46 15.33 4.00
CA ASP A 229 -18.88 15.64 5.30
C ASP A 229 -17.85 16.78 5.21
N THR A 230 -17.31 17.21 6.34
CA THR A 230 -16.22 18.18 6.43
C THR A 230 -14.91 17.46 6.73
N VAL A 231 -13.98 17.49 5.78
CA VAL A 231 -12.63 16.91 5.92
C VAL A 231 -11.63 18.06 5.81
N GLU A 232 -10.78 18.24 6.84
CA GLU A 232 -9.80 19.33 6.89
C GLU A 232 -10.42 20.71 6.60
N GLU A 233 -11.58 21.01 7.21
CA GLU A 233 -12.36 22.25 7.03
C GLU A 233 -12.99 22.44 5.63
N ALA A 234 -12.76 21.52 4.69
CA ALA A 234 -13.36 21.52 3.38
C ALA A 234 -14.60 20.62 3.32
N ARG A 235 -15.66 21.08 2.64
CA ARG A 235 -16.83 20.25 2.38
C ARG A 235 -16.50 19.25 1.28
N CYS A 236 -16.56 17.96 1.60
CA CYS A 236 -16.13 16.87 0.74
C CYS A 236 -17.24 15.83 0.53
N SER A 237 -17.18 15.17 -0.63
CA SER A 237 -17.82 13.88 -0.84
C SER A 237 -16.92 12.81 -0.23
N VAL A 238 -17.47 11.98 0.65
CA VAL A 238 -16.77 10.88 1.31
C VAL A 238 -17.43 9.57 0.90
N ILE A 239 -16.63 8.58 0.51
CA ILE A 239 -17.07 7.24 0.11
C ILE A 239 -16.31 6.23 0.97
N ASP A 240 -17.01 5.65 1.94
CA ASP A 240 -16.49 4.60 2.79
C ASP A 240 -16.77 3.24 2.18
N CYS A 241 -15.72 2.43 2.04
CA CYS A 241 -15.76 1.14 1.35
C CYS A 241 -15.49 0.00 2.34
N TYR A 242 -16.37 -1.00 2.34
CA TYR A 242 -16.40 -2.08 3.32
C TYR A 242 -16.34 -3.45 2.65
N HIS A 243 -15.72 -4.41 3.35
CA HIS A 243 -15.71 -5.80 2.91
C HIS A 243 -16.96 -6.58 3.33
N SER A 244 -17.03 -7.87 2.97
CA SER A 244 -18.21 -8.73 3.19
C SER A 244 -18.62 -8.92 4.65
N TYR A 245 -17.71 -8.69 5.61
CA TYR A 245 -17.99 -8.78 7.06
C TYR A 245 -18.37 -7.43 7.70
N GLY A 246 -18.36 -6.34 6.92
CA GLY A 246 -18.76 -5.01 7.40
C GLY A 246 -17.63 -4.11 7.94
N ASP A 247 -16.39 -4.59 8.04
CA ASP A 247 -15.26 -3.74 8.40
C ASP A 247 -14.85 -2.82 7.23
N LEU A 248 -14.40 -1.62 7.59
CA LEU A 248 -13.94 -0.58 6.68
C LEU A 248 -12.58 -0.99 6.08
N LEU A 249 -12.45 -0.90 4.76
CA LEU A 249 -11.21 -1.16 4.03
C LEU A 249 -10.50 0.12 3.60
N LEU A 250 -11.27 1.14 3.24
CA LEU A 250 -10.80 2.34 2.56
C LEU A 250 -11.86 3.43 2.71
N SER A 251 -11.42 4.67 2.98
CA SER A 251 -12.22 5.86 2.72
C SER A 251 -11.60 6.67 1.59
N VAL A 252 -12.44 7.12 0.66
CA VAL A 252 -12.06 8.02 -0.43
C VAL A 252 -12.83 9.32 -0.26
N SER A 253 -12.12 10.45 -0.24
CA SER A 253 -12.77 11.75 -0.21
C SER A 253 -12.28 12.70 -1.31
N GLN A 254 -13.17 13.58 -1.76
CA GLN A 254 -12.87 14.61 -2.76
C GLN A 254 -13.64 15.88 -2.44
N GLU A 255 -12.99 17.04 -2.62
CA GLU A 255 -13.61 18.33 -2.37
C GLU A 255 -14.85 18.58 -3.27
N GLY A 256 -15.93 19.04 -2.66
CA GLY A 256 -17.21 19.29 -3.31
C GLY A 256 -18.18 18.11 -3.27
N ALA A 257 -19.28 18.21 -4.04
CA ALA A 257 -20.39 17.24 -4.01
C ALA A 257 -20.42 16.28 -5.21
N ASP A 258 -19.49 16.44 -6.16
CA ASP A 258 -19.57 15.80 -7.49
C ASP A 258 -19.63 14.26 -7.40
N LEU A 259 -18.77 13.65 -6.57
CA LEU A 259 -18.77 12.19 -6.39
C LEU A 259 -20.03 11.69 -5.68
N TYR A 260 -20.53 12.44 -4.70
CA TYR A 260 -21.78 12.09 -4.01
C TYR A 260 -23.00 12.19 -4.93
N GLU A 261 -23.05 13.20 -5.80
CA GLU A 261 -24.12 13.35 -6.80
C GLU A 261 -24.08 12.22 -7.83
N LEU A 262 -22.88 11.83 -8.29
CA LEU A 262 -22.69 10.68 -9.16
C LEU A 262 -23.17 9.39 -8.49
N TRP A 263 -22.77 9.14 -7.24
CA TRP A 263 -23.25 8.02 -6.44
C TRP A 263 -24.77 7.97 -6.34
N SER A 264 -25.38 9.10 -5.99
CA SER A 264 -26.84 9.24 -5.86
C SER A 264 -27.56 8.95 -7.18
N SER A 265 -26.99 9.38 -8.31
CA SER A 265 -27.52 9.11 -9.65
C SER A 265 -27.44 7.63 -10.02
N MET A 266 -26.34 6.95 -9.69
CA MET A 266 -26.20 5.50 -9.91
C MET A 266 -27.22 4.72 -9.07
N ALA A 267 -27.38 5.08 -7.79
CA ALA A 267 -28.34 4.44 -6.89
C ALA A 267 -29.80 4.58 -7.36
N LYS A 268 -30.21 5.78 -7.81
CA LYS A 268 -31.55 6.01 -8.36
C LYS A 268 -31.83 5.15 -9.59
N ARG A 269 -30.84 5.01 -10.49
CA ARG A 269 -30.96 4.17 -11.69
C ARG A 269 -31.11 2.68 -11.34
N ALA A 270 -30.34 2.20 -10.37
CA ALA A 270 -30.45 0.81 -9.90
C ALA A 270 -31.81 0.53 -9.24
N GLY A 271 -32.38 1.47 -8.49
CA GLY A 271 -33.68 1.32 -7.84
C GLY A 271 -34.90 1.49 -8.76
N SER A 272 -34.73 2.12 -9.93
CA SER A 272 -35.83 2.36 -10.89
C SER A 272 -36.01 1.24 -11.92
N GLY A 273 -35.11 0.26 -11.94
CA GLY A 273 -35.15 -0.90 -12.85
C GLY A 273 -35.64 -2.20 -12.20
N GLY A 274 -36.22 -2.12 -11.00
CA GLY A 274 -36.80 -3.25 -10.25
C GLY A 274 -38.32 -3.27 -10.29
#